data_AF-A0A1Q5T4T1-F1
#
_entry.id   AF-A0A1Q5T4T1-F1
#
_cell.length_a   1.000
_cell.length_b   1.000
_cell.length_c   1.000
_cell.angle_alpha   90.00
_cell.angle_beta   90.00
_cell.angle_gamma   90.00
#
_symmetry.space_group_name_H-M   'P 1'
#
loop_
_entity.id
_entity.type
_entity.pdbx_description
1 polymer ?
#
loop_
_entity_poly.entity_id
_entity_poly.type
_entity_poly.pdbx_seq_one_letter_code
_entity_poly.pdbx_strand_id
1 'polypeptide(L)'
;MLKRSIKFPLIMKSGAKVRTIEELRANFDLESVMELFFDGRLKVWLEQRFYKNELEQLERIKDIPIEEAETIAKRLFEIFNIPFSEDHLDVNHIIKKRQKIEMLKQFTNEQIENVDQVATSQEELCKILENSVLNNETTVYLLGDIFEVSDKYSHVQYVGLNNPKVKLLCEGTFNAKQKGISFANLVLTSDTDIRFKPGTNSNVTFEGKNISLQKGDFNNLIGSIKIDYSQFGDSGFSDGHRNIFVYENTIVVRKGKCFVFYDLNSGKGINQFKSNFFGYDDIKAFREKHMFYILDYEKVDGPGNRYKSVLYIFDLNNPYKMKKQELDLIWNEGDVNAFGNITIEDNKLFINEISNGFLGTGDVSYYSYSINLNNLSIISSKSYRKINMKLKDLRAFSRNENDCFSIYRQQLYYIPSYGAGELFNPKSFYPMFKIGMKSFKIASDKIFAVPLKGNQRNVDGGLYFGSSLFPLRNIYSFLKNEKDKEGEIAVFDLNTGNKIADLPTPPFYFMNVVDRYLVTARVGLKREDGTEKPGEISIWDTDTLEKLSTIQVPGLFDWSYEFDIDVSDDKMAILYKDQVFVYGS
;
A
#
# COMPACT_ATOMS: atom_id res chain seq x y z
N MET A 1 -56.10 14.97 24.39
CA MET A 1 -55.07 15.75 23.67
C MET A 1 -55.03 15.27 22.22
N LEU A 2 -55.41 16.10 21.26
CA LEU A 2 -55.21 15.84 19.83
C LEU A 2 -53.71 15.82 19.56
N LYS A 3 -53.16 14.64 19.26
CA LYS A 3 -51.78 14.47 18.82
C LYS A 3 -51.65 15.20 17.48
N ARG A 4 -51.02 16.38 17.46
CA ARG A 4 -50.77 17.13 16.21
C ARG A 4 -49.89 16.24 15.31
N SER A 5 -50.49 15.58 14.31
CA SER A 5 -49.74 14.87 13.29
C SER A 5 -49.22 15.90 12.28
N ILE A 6 -47.92 15.87 12.03
CA ILE A 6 -47.30 16.70 10.99
C ILE A 6 -47.71 16.09 9.65
N LYS A 7 -48.46 16.84 8.83
CA LYS A 7 -48.87 16.40 7.49
C LYS A 7 -47.67 16.49 6.54
N PHE A 8 -47.13 15.34 6.14
CA PHE A 8 -46.00 15.31 5.19
C PHE A 8 -46.50 15.53 3.74
N PRO A 9 -45.72 16.18 2.87
CA PRO A 9 -45.98 16.21 1.43
C PRO A 9 -45.54 14.88 0.77
N LEU A 10 -46.18 14.50 -0.33
CA LEU A 10 -45.64 13.46 -1.23
C LEU A 10 -44.54 14.10 -2.10
N ILE A 11 -43.50 13.33 -2.43
CA ILE A 11 -42.44 13.77 -3.34
C ILE A 11 -42.60 12.93 -4.61
N MET A 12 -42.85 13.60 -5.74
CA MET A 12 -43.00 12.97 -7.06
C MET A 12 -41.64 12.84 -7.76
N LYS A 13 -41.55 12.06 -8.85
CA LYS A 13 -40.32 11.90 -9.63
C LYS A 13 -39.73 13.22 -10.15
N SER A 14 -40.60 14.22 -10.41
CA SER A 14 -40.20 15.58 -10.80
C SER A 14 -39.55 16.40 -9.67
N GLY A 15 -39.51 15.89 -8.44
CA GLY A 15 -39.09 16.60 -7.23
C GLY A 15 -40.20 17.48 -6.62
N ALA A 16 -41.40 17.51 -7.21
CA ALA A 16 -42.52 18.30 -6.71
C ALA A 16 -43.02 17.80 -5.34
N LYS A 17 -43.19 18.74 -4.39
CA LYS A 17 -43.74 18.47 -3.04
C LYS A 17 -45.25 18.67 -3.04
N VAL A 18 -45.98 17.58 -3.24
CA VAL A 18 -47.43 17.54 -3.37
C VAL A 18 -48.13 17.51 -2.01
N ARG A 19 -49.01 18.49 -1.78
CA ARG A 19 -49.78 18.67 -0.54
C ARG A 19 -51.29 18.52 -0.73
N THR A 20 -51.79 18.62 -1.95
CA THR A 20 -53.22 18.49 -2.29
C THR A 20 -53.42 17.44 -3.38
N ILE A 21 -54.66 16.97 -3.55
CA ILE A 21 -54.97 16.00 -4.61
C ILE A 21 -54.90 16.64 -6.00
N GLU A 22 -55.16 17.94 -6.11
CA GLU A 22 -54.98 18.72 -7.34
C GLU A 22 -53.51 18.80 -7.74
N GLU A 23 -52.61 19.03 -6.78
CA GLU A 23 -51.17 19.01 -7.01
C GLU A 23 -50.67 17.61 -7.39
N LEU A 24 -51.27 16.55 -6.82
CA LEU A 24 -50.96 15.16 -7.18
C LEU A 24 -51.33 14.88 -8.63
N ARG A 25 -52.53 15.29 -9.05
CA ARG A 25 -53.00 15.15 -10.44
C ARG A 25 -52.08 15.89 -11.41
N ALA A 26 -51.69 17.11 -11.06
CA ALA A 26 -50.83 17.94 -11.92
C ALA A 26 -49.40 17.41 -12.06
N ASN A 27 -48.91 16.64 -11.08
CA ASN A 27 -47.56 16.06 -11.05
C ASN A 27 -47.58 14.53 -11.09
N PHE A 28 -48.66 13.92 -11.60
CA PHE A 28 -48.84 12.49 -11.52
C PHE A 28 -47.82 11.75 -12.38
N ASP A 29 -47.09 10.82 -11.76
CA ASP A 29 -46.28 9.84 -12.45
C ASP A 29 -46.59 8.45 -11.87
N LEU A 30 -46.90 7.51 -12.76
CA LEU A 30 -47.38 6.18 -12.36
C LEU A 30 -46.38 5.46 -11.45
N GLU A 31 -45.08 5.60 -11.74
CA GLU A 31 -44.00 4.96 -10.97
C GLU A 31 -44.02 5.40 -9.50
N SER A 32 -43.97 6.71 -9.22
CA SER A 32 -43.98 7.24 -7.85
C SER A 32 -45.29 6.92 -7.15
N VAL A 33 -46.43 7.01 -7.84
CA VAL A 33 -47.73 6.71 -7.21
C VAL A 33 -47.84 5.23 -6.85
N MET A 34 -47.37 4.33 -7.71
CA MET A 34 -47.32 2.90 -7.39
C MET A 34 -46.35 2.62 -6.24
N GLU A 35 -45.18 3.26 -6.20
CA GLU A 35 -44.23 3.13 -5.07
C GLU A 35 -44.87 3.57 -3.75
N LEU A 36 -45.49 4.76 -3.73
CA LEU A 36 -46.19 5.33 -2.58
C LEU A 36 -47.42 4.51 -2.15
N PHE A 37 -48.09 3.86 -3.11
CA PHE A 37 -49.17 2.93 -2.82
C PHE A 37 -48.65 1.70 -2.09
N PHE A 38 -47.58 1.12 -2.62
CA PHE A 38 -46.98 -0.12 -2.17
C PHE A 38 -46.20 -0.04 -0.85
N ASP A 39 -45.70 1.14 -0.51
CA ASP A 39 -45.07 1.41 0.79
C ASP A 39 -46.07 1.92 1.86
N GLY A 40 -47.33 2.15 1.47
CA GLY A 40 -48.40 2.62 2.34
C GLY A 40 -48.39 4.12 2.65
N ARG A 41 -47.41 4.90 2.18
CA ARG A 41 -47.35 6.36 2.36
C ARG A 41 -48.53 7.06 1.71
N LEU A 42 -49.00 6.57 0.56
CA LEU A 42 -50.16 7.13 -0.13
C LEU A 42 -51.43 7.03 0.73
N LYS A 43 -51.65 5.88 1.36
CA LYS A 43 -52.76 5.66 2.29
C LYS A 43 -52.72 6.65 3.45
N VAL A 44 -51.58 6.72 4.16
CA VAL A 44 -51.41 7.63 5.30
C VAL A 44 -51.60 9.09 4.88
N TRP A 45 -51.13 9.46 3.69
CA TRP A 45 -51.27 10.81 3.16
C TRP A 45 -52.74 11.19 2.89
N LEU A 46 -53.54 10.26 2.35
CA LEU A 46 -54.99 10.43 2.16
C LEU A 46 -55.73 10.52 3.49
N GLU A 47 -55.42 9.64 4.46
CA GLU A 47 -56.01 9.62 5.80
C GLU A 47 -55.82 10.95 6.54
N GLN A 48 -54.59 11.50 6.53
CA GLN A 48 -54.26 12.77 7.20
C GLN A 48 -54.99 13.99 6.61
N ARG A 49 -55.53 13.87 5.40
CA ARG A 49 -56.22 14.94 4.66
C ARG A 49 -57.71 14.71 4.53
N PHE A 50 -58.23 13.61 5.07
CA PHE A 50 -59.65 13.24 5.05
C PHE A 50 -60.22 13.05 3.63
N TYR A 51 -59.39 12.60 2.68
CA TYR A 51 -59.82 12.18 1.34
C TYR A 51 -60.49 10.80 1.41
N LYS A 52 -61.71 10.77 1.98
CA LYS A 52 -62.41 9.52 2.32
C LYS A 52 -62.76 8.66 1.11
N ASN A 53 -63.17 9.29 0.01
CA ASN A 53 -63.60 8.57 -1.21
C ASN A 53 -62.42 7.85 -1.86
N GLU A 54 -61.30 8.55 -2.04
CA GLU A 54 -60.08 8.02 -2.61
C GLU A 54 -59.45 6.96 -1.71
N LEU A 55 -59.47 7.17 -0.39
CA LEU A 55 -59.01 6.17 0.58
C LEU A 55 -59.82 4.87 0.52
N GLU A 56 -61.16 4.96 0.43
CA GLU A 56 -62.02 3.78 0.31
C GLU A 56 -61.72 3.00 -0.97
N GLN A 57 -61.51 3.69 -2.10
CA GLN A 57 -61.16 3.05 -3.36
C GLN A 57 -59.73 2.45 -3.32
N LEU A 58 -58.78 3.13 -2.67
CA LEU A 58 -57.41 2.62 -2.48
C LEU A 58 -57.39 1.34 -1.64
N GLU A 59 -58.21 1.27 -0.58
CA GLU A 59 -58.32 0.07 0.27
C GLU A 59 -58.88 -1.15 -0.47
N ARG A 60 -59.69 -0.96 -1.53
CA ARG A 60 -60.22 -2.06 -2.34
C ARG A 60 -59.19 -2.73 -3.24
N ILE A 61 -58.06 -2.06 -3.49
CA ILE A 61 -57.00 -2.55 -4.39
C ILE A 61 -55.72 -2.95 -3.66
N LYS A 62 -55.63 -2.72 -2.34
CA LYS A 62 -54.40 -2.95 -1.54
C LYS A 62 -53.92 -4.40 -1.52
N ASP A 63 -54.86 -5.34 -1.61
CA ASP A 63 -54.60 -6.78 -1.49
C ASP A 63 -54.40 -7.45 -2.87
N ILE A 64 -54.41 -6.65 -3.95
CA ILE A 64 -54.11 -7.15 -5.30
C ILE A 64 -52.61 -7.48 -5.38
N PRO A 65 -52.24 -8.70 -5.84
CA PRO A 65 -50.85 -9.09 -5.97
C PRO A 65 -50.09 -8.23 -7.00
N ILE A 66 -48.79 -8.06 -6.82
CA ILE A 66 -47.97 -7.21 -7.72
C ILE A 66 -47.88 -7.77 -9.13
N GLU A 67 -48.08 -9.07 -9.30
CA GLU A 67 -48.18 -9.73 -10.61
C GLU A 67 -49.37 -9.18 -11.44
N GLU A 68 -50.37 -8.59 -10.78
CA GLU A 68 -51.51 -7.90 -11.40
C GLU A 68 -51.32 -6.36 -11.42
N ALA A 69 -50.08 -5.88 -11.47
CA ALA A 69 -49.77 -4.45 -11.40
C ALA A 69 -50.42 -3.58 -12.50
N GLU A 70 -50.78 -4.14 -13.66
CA GLU A 70 -51.57 -3.43 -14.68
C GLU A 70 -52.97 -3.07 -14.16
N THR A 71 -53.60 -4.00 -13.44
CA THR A 71 -54.90 -3.78 -12.78
C THR A 71 -54.77 -2.69 -11.72
N ILE A 72 -53.71 -2.74 -10.92
CA ILE A 72 -53.41 -1.72 -9.90
C ILE A 72 -53.22 -0.35 -10.54
N ALA A 73 -52.42 -0.27 -11.62
CA ALA A 73 -52.16 0.96 -12.34
C ALA A 73 -53.46 1.58 -12.88
N LYS A 74 -54.28 0.81 -13.60
CA LYS A 74 -55.59 1.27 -14.12
C LYS A 74 -56.48 1.83 -13.01
N ARG A 75 -56.55 1.13 -11.86
CA ARG A 75 -57.32 1.60 -10.70
C ARG A 75 -56.76 2.88 -10.09
N LEU A 76 -55.44 3.07 -10.04
CA LEU A 76 -54.85 4.32 -9.54
C LEU A 76 -55.18 5.51 -10.46
N PHE A 77 -55.18 5.33 -11.78
CA PHE A 77 -55.66 6.37 -12.71
C PHE A 77 -57.13 6.74 -12.44
N GLU A 78 -58.00 5.76 -12.23
CA GLU A 78 -59.41 5.97 -11.89
C GLU A 78 -59.57 6.71 -10.55
N ILE A 79 -58.88 6.27 -9.50
CA ILE A 79 -58.95 6.85 -8.14
C ILE A 79 -58.61 8.33 -8.17
N PHE A 80 -57.57 8.71 -8.92
CA PHE A 80 -57.13 10.10 -9.01
C PHE A 80 -57.80 10.89 -10.14
N ASN A 81 -58.76 10.29 -10.86
CA ASN A 81 -59.49 10.91 -11.96
C ASN A 81 -58.55 11.46 -13.05
N ILE A 82 -57.57 10.67 -13.45
CA ILE A 82 -56.59 10.99 -14.48
C ILE A 82 -56.92 10.15 -15.72
N PRO A 83 -56.97 10.75 -16.92
CA PRO A 83 -57.20 10.00 -18.14
C PRO A 83 -56.15 8.90 -18.31
N PHE A 84 -56.61 7.67 -18.45
CA PHE A 84 -55.75 6.54 -18.73
C PHE A 84 -55.24 6.60 -20.18
N SER A 85 -53.95 6.39 -20.37
CA SER A 85 -53.33 6.24 -21.69
C SER A 85 -52.47 4.97 -21.68
N GLU A 86 -52.64 4.11 -22.69
CA GLU A 86 -51.86 2.88 -22.84
C GLU A 86 -50.38 3.15 -23.08
N ASP A 87 -50.03 4.31 -23.64
CA ASP A 87 -48.65 4.73 -23.94
C ASP A 87 -47.77 5.00 -22.69
N HIS A 88 -48.34 4.94 -21.48
CA HIS A 88 -47.65 5.27 -20.21
C HIS A 88 -47.44 4.08 -19.26
N LEU A 89 -47.70 2.85 -19.69
CA LEU A 89 -47.59 1.65 -18.85
C LEU A 89 -46.26 0.91 -19.07
N ASP A 90 -45.21 1.30 -18.35
CA ASP A 90 -44.06 0.41 -18.10
C ASP A 90 -44.21 -0.31 -16.75
N VAL A 91 -45.27 -1.12 -16.66
CA VAL A 91 -45.58 -1.88 -15.43
C VAL A 91 -44.52 -2.93 -15.15
N ASN A 92 -43.93 -3.50 -16.20
CA ASN A 92 -42.85 -4.48 -16.09
C ASN A 92 -41.63 -3.90 -15.37
N HIS A 93 -41.26 -2.66 -15.65
CA HIS A 93 -40.22 -1.96 -14.90
C HIS A 93 -40.57 -1.83 -13.40
N ILE A 94 -41.81 -1.47 -13.08
CA ILE A 94 -42.27 -1.31 -11.68
C ILE A 94 -42.25 -2.65 -10.92
N ILE A 95 -42.72 -3.73 -11.55
CA ILE A 95 -42.68 -5.08 -10.97
C ILE A 95 -41.22 -5.48 -10.67
N LYS A 96 -40.33 -5.37 -11.67
CA LYS A 96 -38.91 -5.72 -11.52
C LYS A 96 -38.23 -4.90 -10.43
N LYS A 97 -38.46 -3.58 -10.42
CA LYS A 97 -37.91 -2.68 -9.39
C LYS A 97 -38.35 -3.10 -7.99
N ARG A 98 -39.63 -3.46 -7.81
CA ARG A 98 -40.14 -3.88 -6.50
C ARG A 98 -39.61 -5.24 -6.05
N GLN A 99 -39.55 -6.22 -6.94
CA GLN A 99 -38.92 -7.52 -6.67
C GLN A 99 -37.47 -7.33 -6.21
N LYS A 100 -36.74 -6.41 -6.85
CA LYS A 100 -35.37 -6.05 -6.49
C LYS A 100 -35.26 -5.37 -5.13
N ILE A 101 -36.19 -4.46 -4.79
CA ILE A 101 -36.28 -3.88 -3.44
C ILE A 101 -36.51 -4.97 -2.38
N GLU A 102 -37.38 -5.95 -2.66
CA GLU A 102 -37.63 -7.05 -1.73
C GLU A 102 -36.41 -7.97 -1.56
N MET A 103 -35.70 -8.26 -2.64
CA MET A 103 -34.41 -8.96 -2.56
C MET A 103 -33.40 -8.16 -1.74
N LEU A 104 -33.24 -6.86 -2.02
CA LEU A 104 -32.30 -5.98 -1.30
C LEU A 104 -32.56 -5.98 0.20
N LYS A 105 -33.82 -5.90 0.64
CA LYS A 105 -34.20 -5.94 2.07
C LYS A 105 -33.69 -7.17 2.81
N GLN A 106 -33.37 -8.28 2.11
CA GLN A 106 -32.79 -9.47 2.73
C GLN A 106 -31.29 -9.32 3.02
N PHE A 107 -30.59 -8.42 2.34
CA PHE A 107 -29.15 -8.21 2.44
C PHE A 107 -28.76 -6.85 3.04
N THR A 108 -29.46 -5.77 2.66
CA THR A 108 -29.18 -4.40 3.11
C THR A 108 -30.37 -3.46 2.93
N ASN A 109 -30.56 -2.54 3.88
CA ASN A 109 -31.54 -1.45 3.75
C ASN A 109 -30.94 -0.17 3.15
N GLU A 110 -29.62 -0.02 3.18
CA GLU A 110 -28.94 1.23 2.79
C GLU A 110 -29.01 1.49 1.27
N GLN A 111 -29.02 0.42 0.47
CA GLN A 111 -28.96 0.53 -0.99
C GLN A 111 -30.33 0.50 -1.67
N ILE A 112 -31.43 0.56 -0.91
CA ILE A 112 -32.78 0.63 -1.46
C ILE A 112 -32.96 1.93 -2.28
N GLU A 113 -32.36 3.03 -1.85
CA GLU A 113 -32.40 4.32 -2.57
C GLU A 113 -31.63 4.27 -3.90
N ASN A 114 -30.67 3.35 -4.05
CA ASN A 114 -29.85 3.16 -5.24
C ASN A 114 -30.26 1.91 -6.03
N VAL A 115 -31.52 1.45 -5.92
CA VAL A 115 -31.98 0.19 -6.54
C VAL A 115 -31.74 0.12 -8.04
N ASP A 116 -31.79 1.25 -8.75
CA ASP A 116 -31.56 1.33 -10.19
C ASP A 116 -30.08 1.11 -10.57
N GLN A 117 -29.15 1.22 -9.60
CA GLN A 117 -27.71 0.96 -9.75
C GLN A 117 -27.29 -0.43 -9.25
N VAL A 118 -28.24 -1.22 -8.73
CA VAL A 118 -27.97 -2.60 -8.34
C VAL A 118 -28.06 -3.48 -9.59
N ALA A 119 -27.17 -4.44 -9.80
CA ALA A 119 -27.27 -5.44 -10.85
C ALA A 119 -27.54 -6.80 -10.21
N THR A 120 -28.66 -7.44 -10.57
CA THR A 120 -28.97 -8.81 -10.13
C THR A 120 -28.64 -9.87 -11.18
N SER A 121 -28.22 -9.46 -12.38
CA SER A 121 -27.82 -10.34 -13.47
C SER A 121 -26.79 -9.65 -14.38
N GLN A 122 -26.09 -10.44 -15.21
CA GLN A 122 -25.14 -9.91 -16.19
C GLN A 122 -25.80 -8.97 -17.20
N GLU A 123 -27.05 -9.24 -17.60
CA GLU A 123 -27.79 -8.39 -18.54
C GLU A 123 -28.08 -7.02 -17.92
N GLU A 124 -28.46 -6.97 -16.65
CA GLU A 124 -28.66 -5.71 -15.93
C GLU A 124 -27.36 -4.95 -15.72
N LEU A 125 -26.27 -5.65 -15.40
CA LEU A 125 -24.95 -5.05 -15.29
C LEU A 125 -24.57 -4.34 -16.60
N CYS A 126 -24.73 -5.01 -17.75
CA CYS A 126 -24.47 -4.40 -19.04
C CYS A 126 -25.31 -3.16 -19.28
N LYS A 127 -26.62 -3.19 -18.98
CA LYS A 127 -27.51 -2.03 -19.14
C LYS A 127 -27.09 -0.84 -18.26
N ILE A 128 -26.73 -1.09 -17.00
CA ILE A 128 -26.24 -0.04 -16.09
C ILE A 128 -24.96 0.56 -16.64
N LEU A 129 -24.02 -0.29 -17.09
CA LEU A 129 -22.75 0.16 -17.63
C LEU A 129 -22.90 0.93 -18.95
N GLU A 130 -23.78 0.51 -19.86
CA GLU A 130 -24.07 1.23 -21.11
C GLU A 130 -24.69 2.61 -20.85
N ASN A 131 -25.62 2.70 -19.89
CA ASN A 131 -26.21 3.97 -19.47
C ASN A 131 -25.21 4.88 -18.74
N SER A 132 -24.20 4.29 -18.08
CA SER A 132 -23.18 4.99 -17.30
C SER A 132 -22.14 5.71 -18.15
N VAL A 133 -21.98 5.35 -19.42
CA VAL A 133 -20.99 5.95 -20.36
C VAL A 133 -21.17 7.48 -20.52
N LEU A 134 -22.29 8.05 -20.06
CA LEU A 134 -22.60 9.48 -20.10
C LEU A 134 -22.18 10.26 -18.83
N ASN A 135 -21.89 9.60 -17.71
CA ASN A 135 -21.62 10.24 -16.42
C ASN A 135 -20.22 9.85 -15.93
N ASN A 136 -19.37 10.84 -15.67
CA ASN A 136 -17.93 10.65 -15.42
C ASN A 136 -17.57 9.76 -14.21
N GLU A 137 -18.52 9.40 -13.34
CA GLU A 137 -18.34 8.45 -12.23
C GLU A 137 -19.63 7.68 -11.99
N THR A 138 -19.57 6.34 -11.90
CA THR A 138 -20.73 5.49 -11.61
C THR A 138 -20.42 4.42 -10.57
N THR A 139 -21.28 4.29 -9.56
CA THR A 139 -21.22 3.20 -8.58
C THR A 139 -22.25 2.15 -8.93
N VAL A 140 -21.83 0.90 -9.07
CA VAL A 140 -22.68 -0.25 -9.38
C VAL A 140 -22.62 -1.25 -8.23
N TYR A 141 -23.78 -1.64 -7.73
CA TYR A 141 -23.91 -2.62 -6.66
C TYR A 141 -24.20 -4.00 -7.25
N LEU A 142 -23.46 -5.03 -6.86
CA LEU A 142 -23.59 -6.38 -7.42
C LEU A 142 -24.28 -7.30 -6.41
N LEU A 143 -25.42 -7.89 -6.81
CA LEU A 143 -26.15 -8.87 -6.02
C LEU A 143 -26.37 -10.14 -6.84
N GLY A 144 -25.57 -11.16 -6.61
CA GLY A 144 -25.63 -12.41 -7.36
C GLY A 144 -24.43 -13.30 -7.09
N ASP A 145 -24.29 -14.38 -7.84
CA ASP A 145 -23.20 -15.33 -7.62
C ASP A 145 -21.94 -14.96 -8.42
N ILE A 146 -22.10 -14.67 -9.71
CA ILE A 146 -21.00 -14.46 -10.66
C ILE A 146 -21.36 -13.33 -11.63
N PHE A 147 -20.42 -12.42 -11.86
CA PHE A 147 -20.48 -11.38 -12.88
C PHE A 147 -19.20 -11.34 -13.71
N GLU A 148 -19.29 -10.87 -14.95
CA GLU A 148 -18.15 -10.64 -15.82
C GLU A 148 -17.92 -9.13 -16.01
N VAL A 149 -16.70 -8.67 -15.72
CA VAL A 149 -16.29 -7.27 -15.80
C VAL A 149 -15.12 -7.12 -16.76
N SER A 150 -15.28 -6.24 -17.75
CA SER A 150 -14.26 -5.95 -18.76
C SER A 150 -13.61 -4.58 -18.52
N ASP A 151 -12.33 -4.47 -18.87
CA ASP A 151 -11.54 -3.23 -18.85
C ASP A 151 -11.90 -2.24 -19.97
N LYS A 152 -12.90 -2.56 -20.80
CA LYS A 152 -13.49 -1.63 -21.78
C LYS A 152 -14.25 -0.48 -21.11
N TYR A 153 -14.74 -0.68 -19.90
CA TYR A 153 -15.39 0.37 -19.10
C TYR A 153 -14.35 1.14 -18.27
N SER A 154 -14.69 2.34 -17.84
CA SER A 154 -13.80 3.20 -17.03
C SER A 154 -14.64 4.05 -16.07
N HIS A 155 -14.04 4.49 -14.97
CA HIS A 155 -14.66 5.29 -13.90
C HIS A 155 -15.85 4.61 -13.21
N VAL A 156 -15.72 3.31 -12.94
CA VAL A 156 -16.77 2.50 -12.32
C VAL A 156 -16.32 1.92 -10.98
N GLN A 157 -17.13 2.12 -9.95
CA GLN A 157 -16.96 1.47 -8.66
C GLN A 157 -17.90 0.27 -8.55
N TYR A 158 -17.35 -0.94 -8.44
CA TYR A 158 -18.12 -2.16 -8.23
C TYR A 158 -18.14 -2.55 -6.75
N VAL A 159 -19.34 -2.65 -6.17
CA VAL A 159 -19.53 -2.97 -4.75
C VAL A 159 -20.40 -4.22 -4.62
N GLY A 160 -19.85 -5.31 -4.09
CA GLY A 160 -20.62 -6.51 -3.81
C GLY A 160 -21.51 -6.39 -2.57
N LEU A 161 -22.77 -6.83 -2.69
CA LEU A 161 -23.73 -6.84 -1.57
C LEU A 161 -23.78 -8.19 -0.84
N ASN A 162 -23.49 -9.28 -1.55
CA ASN A 162 -23.48 -10.66 -1.02
C ASN A 162 -22.13 -11.37 -1.26
N ASN A 163 -21.04 -10.60 -1.41
CA ASN A 163 -19.70 -11.09 -1.76
C ASN A 163 -19.64 -11.93 -3.06
N PRO A 164 -20.11 -11.37 -4.20
CA PRO A 164 -20.14 -12.07 -5.49
C PRO A 164 -18.74 -12.36 -6.01
N LYS A 165 -18.64 -13.35 -6.91
CA LYS A 165 -17.46 -13.55 -7.74
C LYS A 165 -17.52 -12.64 -8.97
N VAL A 166 -16.40 -12.01 -9.29
CA VAL A 166 -16.25 -11.15 -10.45
C VAL A 166 -15.12 -11.67 -11.31
N LYS A 167 -15.48 -12.14 -12.49
CA LYS A 167 -14.56 -12.63 -13.50
C LYS A 167 -14.07 -11.48 -14.36
N LEU A 168 -12.77 -11.26 -14.37
CA LEU A 168 -12.14 -10.20 -15.15
C LEU A 168 -11.94 -10.65 -16.60
N LEU A 169 -12.41 -9.84 -17.54
CA LEU A 169 -12.26 -10.03 -18.96
C LEU A 169 -11.28 -8.98 -19.52
N CYS A 170 -10.03 -9.37 -19.74
CA CYS A 170 -9.02 -8.56 -20.40
C CYS A 170 -8.01 -9.43 -21.15
N GLU A 171 -7.32 -8.85 -22.12
CA GLU A 171 -6.14 -9.46 -22.73
C GLU A 171 -4.88 -8.98 -22.00
N GLY A 172 -4.24 -9.89 -21.27
CA GLY A 172 -2.97 -9.62 -20.59
C GLY A 172 -3.09 -8.87 -19.27
N THR A 173 -3.33 -7.56 -19.27
CA THR A 173 -3.27 -6.73 -18.03
C THR A 173 -4.57 -5.94 -17.78
N PHE A 174 -5.23 -6.21 -16.66
CA PHE A 174 -6.36 -5.42 -16.16
C PHE A 174 -5.85 -4.28 -15.28
N ASN A 175 -5.77 -3.05 -15.81
CA ASN A 175 -5.28 -1.89 -15.07
C ASN A 175 -6.41 -1.06 -14.44
N ALA A 176 -6.87 -1.47 -13.25
CA ALA A 176 -7.99 -0.82 -12.57
C ALA A 176 -7.68 0.63 -12.18
N LYS A 177 -6.45 0.93 -11.72
CA LYS A 177 -6.03 2.31 -11.37
C LYS A 177 -6.15 3.26 -12.55
N GLN A 178 -5.56 2.90 -13.68
CA GLN A 178 -5.61 3.73 -14.90
C GLN A 178 -7.04 3.92 -15.42
N LYS A 179 -7.89 2.90 -15.26
CA LYS A 179 -9.27 2.93 -15.71
C LYS A 179 -10.22 3.62 -14.72
N GLY A 180 -9.73 4.08 -13.56
CA GLY A 180 -10.60 4.60 -12.50
C GLY A 180 -11.60 3.55 -11.99
N ILE A 181 -11.24 2.27 -12.04
CA ILE A 181 -12.07 1.16 -11.57
C ILE A 181 -11.67 0.80 -10.14
N SER A 182 -12.66 0.59 -9.28
CA SER A 182 -12.45 0.08 -7.92
C SER A 182 -13.41 -1.07 -7.60
N PHE A 183 -12.96 -1.95 -6.71
CA PHE A 183 -13.70 -3.14 -6.29
C PHE A 183 -13.78 -3.19 -4.77
N ALA A 184 -14.98 -3.43 -4.24
CA ALA A 184 -15.20 -3.60 -2.80
C ALA A 184 -16.15 -4.77 -2.52
N ASN A 185 -15.88 -5.51 -1.44
CA ASN A 185 -16.75 -6.59 -0.92
C ASN A 185 -17.09 -7.66 -1.98
N LEU A 186 -16.09 -8.12 -2.73
CA LEU A 186 -16.24 -9.12 -3.78
C LEU A 186 -14.95 -9.94 -3.96
N VAL A 187 -15.05 -11.02 -4.73
CA VAL A 187 -13.94 -11.94 -5.02
C VAL A 187 -13.59 -11.88 -6.51
N LEU A 188 -12.34 -11.55 -6.85
CA LEU A 188 -11.89 -11.54 -8.25
C LEU A 188 -11.41 -12.92 -8.71
N THR A 189 -11.76 -13.27 -9.94
CA THR A 189 -11.34 -14.49 -10.63
C THR A 189 -11.07 -14.24 -12.12
N SER A 190 -10.39 -15.18 -12.78
CA SER A 190 -10.11 -15.14 -14.21
C SER A 190 -9.96 -16.56 -14.77
N ASP A 191 -10.47 -16.77 -15.99
CA ASP A 191 -10.27 -18.04 -16.72
C ASP A 191 -8.89 -18.12 -17.37
N THR A 192 -8.26 -16.97 -17.61
CA THR A 192 -6.94 -16.84 -18.24
C THR A 192 -5.94 -16.21 -17.29
N ASP A 193 -4.65 -16.48 -17.50
CA ASP A 193 -3.59 -15.79 -16.77
C ASP A 193 -3.61 -14.30 -17.12
N ILE A 194 -3.96 -13.47 -16.13
CA ILE A 194 -4.01 -12.02 -16.25
C ILE A 194 -3.19 -11.35 -15.15
N ARG A 195 -2.60 -10.21 -15.51
CA ARG A 195 -1.98 -9.28 -14.56
C ARG A 195 -3.02 -8.27 -14.09
N PHE A 196 -3.26 -8.19 -12.78
CA PHE A 196 -4.18 -7.23 -12.20
C PHE A 196 -3.41 -6.10 -11.51
N LYS A 197 -3.58 -4.86 -11.99
CA LYS A 197 -3.10 -3.66 -11.29
C LYS A 197 -4.26 -3.06 -10.49
N PRO A 198 -4.26 -3.12 -9.14
CA PRO A 198 -5.37 -2.65 -8.32
C PRO A 198 -5.54 -1.13 -8.40
N GLY A 199 -6.79 -0.65 -8.24
CA GLY A 199 -7.12 0.76 -8.10
C GLY A 199 -6.95 1.27 -6.67
N THR A 200 -7.06 2.59 -6.47
CA THR A 200 -7.11 3.23 -5.16
C THR A 200 -8.32 2.68 -4.38
N ASN A 201 -8.07 2.09 -3.20
CA ASN A 201 -9.09 1.52 -2.28
C ASN A 201 -9.68 0.15 -2.63
N SER A 202 -9.04 -0.63 -3.51
CA SER A 202 -9.50 -2.00 -3.78
C SER A 202 -9.12 -2.96 -2.64
N ASN A 203 -10.03 -3.20 -1.70
CA ASN A 203 -9.95 -4.31 -0.73
C ASN A 203 -10.44 -5.59 -1.40
N VAL A 204 -9.55 -6.30 -2.09
CA VAL A 204 -9.96 -7.43 -2.95
C VAL A 204 -9.40 -8.75 -2.47
N THR A 205 -10.28 -9.76 -2.54
CA THR A 205 -9.92 -11.16 -2.34
C THR A 205 -9.81 -11.82 -3.71
N PHE A 206 -8.79 -12.66 -3.92
CA PHE A 206 -8.61 -13.40 -5.17
C PHE A 206 -8.97 -14.86 -4.99
N GLU A 207 -9.58 -15.47 -6.01
CA GLU A 207 -9.80 -16.91 -6.08
C GLU A 207 -9.14 -17.47 -7.34
N GLY A 208 -8.32 -18.50 -7.18
CA GLY A 208 -7.55 -19.11 -8.27
C GLY A 208 -6.12 -18.55 -8.42
N LYS A 209 -5.31 -19.20 -9.26
CA LYS A 209 -3.90 -18.83 -9.51
C LYS A 209 -3.71 -17.98 -10.78
N ASN A 210 -4.78 -17.75 -11.54
CA ASN A 210 -4.73 -17.11 -12.85
C ASN A 210 -4.71 -15.58 -12.78
N ILE A 211 -4.74 -14.99 -11.59
CA ILE A 211 -4.56 -13.55 -11.41
C ILE A 211 -3.24 -13.33 -10.69
N SER A 212 -2.26 -12.77 -11.40
CA SER A 212 -1.05 -12.25 -10.80
C SER A 212 -1.24 -10.77 -10.47
N LEU A 213 -0.98 -10.40 -9.23
CA LEU A 213 -1.06 -9.01 -8.78
C LEU A 213 0.16 -8.26 -9.30
N GLN A 214 -0.03 -7.34 -10.25
CA GLN A 214 1.05 -6.46 -10.68
C GLN A 214 0.98 -5.16 -9.90
N LYS A 215 1.91 -4.98 -8.96
CA LYS A 215 2.09 -3.71 -8.25
C LYS A 215 3.34 -3.01 -8.78
N GLY A 216 3.19 -1.76 -9.21
CA GLY A 216 4.28 -0.89 -9.62
C GLY A 216 4.70 -1.05 -11.09
N ASP A 217 4.61 0.04 -11.85
CA ASP A 217 5.20 0.17 -13.19
C ASP A 217 6.29 1.24 -13.13
N PHE A 218 7.54 0.81 -13.05
CA PHE A 218 8.66 1.71 -12.82
C PHE A 218 9.37 2.12 -14.13
N ASN A 219 8.74 1.90 -15.28
CA ASN A 219 9.41 2.14 -16.57
C ASN A 219 9.41 3.61 -16.99
N ASN A 220 8.47 4.42 -16.48
CA ASN A 220 8.33 5.82 -16.89
C ASN A 220 9.01 6.74 -15.89
N LEU A 221 9.87 7.64 -16.37
CA LEU A 221 10.37 8.76 -15.58
C LEU A 221 9.24 9.79 -15.44
N ILE A 222 8.72 9.99 -14.23
CA ILE A 222 7.59 10.89 -13.94
C ILE A 222 8.03 12.21 -13.33
N GLY A 223 9.27 12.30 -12.82
CA GLY A 223 9.79 13.54 -12.28
C GLY A 223 11.28 13.48 -11.95
N SER A 224 11.88 14.65 -11.75
CA SER A 224 13.24 14.76 -11.24
C SER A 224 13.40 16.00 -10.37
N ILE A 225 14.27 15.91 -9.36
CA ILE A 225 14.55 17.00 -8.42
C ILE A 225 16.07 17.16 -8.33
N LYS A 226 16.54 18.40 -8.50
CA LYS A 226 17.92 18.76 -8.18
C LYS A 226 18.02 19.17 -6.72
N ILE A 227 18.84 18.46 -5.96
CA ILE A 227 19.04 18.68 -4.53
C ILE A 227 20.03 19.81 -4.30
N ASP A 228 19.55 20.87 -3.67
CA ASP A 228 20.38 21.96 -3.17
C ASP A 228 20.95 21.59 -1.79
N TYR A 229 22.17 21.07 -1.79
CA TYR A 229 22.84 20.65 -0.57
C TYR A 229 23.19 21.78 0.40
N SER A 230 23.06 23.06 0.00
CA SER A 230 23.25 24.17 0.92
C SER A 230 22.17 24.21 2.01
N GLN A 231 20.96 23.69 1.73
CA GLN A 231 19.84 23.63 2.67
C GLN A 231 20.10 22.70 3.87
N PHE A 232 21.06 21.78 3.75
CA PHE A 232 21.39 20.84 4.81
C PHE A 232 22.33 21.44 5.87
N GLY A 233 22.92 22.61 5.61
CA GLY A 233 23.85 23.27 6.53
C GLY A 233 25.01 22.35 6.98
N ASP A 234 25.42 22.50 8.23
CA ASP A 234 26.35 21.55 8.87
C ASP A 234 25.64 20.22 9.17
N SER A 235 25.83 19.25 8.28
CA SER A 235 25.28 17.89 8.39
C SER A 235 26.10 16.97 9.28
N GLY A 236 27.23 17.41 9.84
CA GLY A 236 28.19 16.58 10.57
C GLY A 236 29.24 15.89 9.70
N PHE A 237 30.03 15.00 10.31
CA PHE A 237 31.25 14.38 9.75
C PHE A 237 31.03 13.34 8.63
N SER A 238 29.79 13.02 8.24
CA SER A 238 29.56 12.10 7.13
C SER A 238 29.69 12.82 5.78
N ASP A 239 30.90 12.85 5.23
CA ASP A 239 31.08 12.98 3.78
C ASP A 239 30.55 11.69 3.11
N GLY A 240 29.23 11.55 2.99
CA GLY A 240 28.70 10.59 2.04
C GLY A 240 27.33 9.99 2.31
N HIS A 241 26.91 9.71 3.55
CA HIS A 241 25.68 8.95 3.73
C HIS A 241 24.45 9.76 3.34
N ARG A 242 23.89 9.43 2.17
CA ARG A 242 22.66 10.00 1.65
C ARG A 242 21.61 8.91 1.64
N ASN A 243 20.49 9.18 2.29
CA ASN A 243 19.31 8.33 2.17
C ASN A 243 18.21 9.04 1.41
N ILE A 244 17.44 8.30 0.63
CA ILE A 244 16.22 8.80 0.00
C ILE A 244 15.02 8.01 0.48
N PHE A 245 13.88 8.69 0.61
CA PHE A 245 12.58 8.07 0.80
C PHE A 245 11.56 8.73 -0.13
N VAL A 246 10.64 7.93 -0.69
CA VAL A 246 9.56 8.42 -1.54
C VAL A 246 8.22 7.99 -0.98
N TYR A 247 7.27 8.92 -0.92
CA TYR A 247 5.87 8.59 -0.72
C TYR A 247 5.00 9.59 -1.48
N GLU A 248 4.15 9.08 -2.36
CA GLU A 248 3.28 9.90 -3.20
C GLU A 248 4.01 11.07 -3.90
N ASN A 249 3.81 12.31 -3.44
CA ASN A 249 4.44 13.51 -3.99
C ASN A 249 5.59 14.05 -3.13
N THR A 250 5.94 13.37 -2.04
CA THR A 250 6.94 13.80 -1.07
C THR A 250 8.21 12.96 -1.20
N ILE A 251 9.34 13.64 -1.37
CA ILE A 251 10.68 13.03 -1.36
C ILE A 251 11.41 13.50 -0.10
N VAL A 252 11.90 12.56 0.70
CA VAL A 252 12.75 12.89 1.86
C VAL A 252 14.19 12.55 1.49
N VAL A 253 15.07 13.52 1.59
CA VAL A 253 16.51 13.30 1.42
C VAL A 253 17.20 13.54 2.74
N ARG A 254 18.01 12.57 3.17
CA ARG A 254 18.88 12.67 4.33
C ARG A 254 20.30 12.96 3.88
N LYS A 255 21.01 13.84 4.59
CA LYS A 255 22.47 13.98 4.56
C LYS A 255 22.96 14.12 6.00
N GLY A 256 23.70 13.11 6.48
CA GLY A 256 24.20 13.06 7.85
C GLY A 256 23.06 13.18 8.87
N LYS A 257 23.04 14.27 9.63
CA LYS A 257 22.01 14.54 10.67
C LYS A 257 20.79 15.33 10.20
N CYS A 258 20.77 15.72 8.94
CA CYS A 258 19.77 16.62 8.36
C CYS A 258 18.89 15.86 7.36
N PHE A 259 17.60 16.16 7.40
CA PHE A 259 16.57 15.64 6.51
C PHE A 259 15.88 16.84 5.87
N VAL A 260 15.73 16.82 4.55
CA VAL A 260 14.97 17.82 3.81
C VAL A 260 13.87 17.11 3.05
N PHE A 261 12.65 17.63 3.17
CA PHE A 261 11.46 17.12 2.53
C PHE A 261 11.20 18.00 1.31
N TYR A 262 11.04 17.39 0.15
CA TYR A 262 10.80 18.04 -1.13
C TYR A 262 9.43 17.65 -1.67
N ASP A 263 8.77 18.61 -2.29
CA ASP A 263 7.59 18.37 -3.12
C ASP A 263 8.05 18.01 -4.55
N LEU A 264 7.65 16.84 -5.06
CA LEU A 264 8.10 16.32 -6.35
C LEU A 264 7.64 17.20 -7.52
N ASN A 265 6.41 17.71 -7.48
CA ASN A 265 5.85 18.53 -8.55
C ASN A 265 6.57 19.88 -8.72
N SER A 266 6.91 20.54 -7.60
CA SER A 266 7.55 21.85 -7.61
C SER A 266 9.08 21.79 -7.49
N GLY A 267 9.63 20.65 -7.06
CA GLY A 267 11.04 20.47 -6.74
C GLY A 267 11.53 21.28 -5.53
N LYS A 268 10.63 21.92 -4.77
CA LYS A 268 10.99 22.81 -3.66
C LYS A 268 11.07 22.05 -2.34
N GLY A 269 12.03 22.43 -1.50
CA GLY A 269 12.07 22.03 -0.09
C GLY A 269 10.88 22.61 0.66
N ILE A 270 10.05 21.75 1.22
CA ILE A 270 8.81 22.09 1.94
C ILE A 270 8.95 21.94 3.45
N ASN A 271 9.87 21.11 3.93
CA ASN A 271 10.20 21.03 5.35
C ASN A 271 11.65 20.58 5.57
N GLN A 272 12.18 20.79 6.76
CA GLN A 272 13.50 20.33 7.17
C GLN A 272 13.49 19.84 8.62
N PHE A 273 14.30 18.83 8.90
CA PHE A 273 14.54 18.33 10.24
C PHE A 273 16.04 18.14 10.45
N LYS A 274 16.54 18.57 11.62
CA LYS A 274 17.93 18.38 12.02
C LYS A 274 17.95 17.76 13.41
N SER A 275 18.61 16.60 13.52
CA SER A 275 18.85 15.96 14.82
C SER A 275 19.87 16.77 15.62
N ASN A 276 19.63 16.84 16.93
CA ASN A 276 20.54 17.45 17.90
C ASN A 276 21.51 16.43 18.51
N PHE A 277 21.36 15.15 18.19
CA PHE A 277 22.18 14.10 18.77
C PHE A 277 23.63 14.22 18.30
N PHE A 278 24.58 14.15 19.24
CA PHE A 278 26.00 14.35 18.95
C PHE A 278 26.67 13.10 18.39
N GLY A 279 26.09 11.91 18.59
CA GLY A 279 26.66 10.65 18.09
C GLY A 279 26.83 10.63 16.57
N TYR A 280 27.78 9.80 16.14
CA TYR A 280 28.22 9.73 14.75
C TYR A 280 27.16 8.99 13.93
N ASP A 281 26.48 9.71 13.02
CA ASP A 281 25.77 9.22 11.82
C ASP A 281 24.64 8.17 12.00
N ASP A 282 24.28 7.82 13.23
CA ASP A 282 23.43 6.68 13.56
C ASP A 282 21.93 6.98 13.75
N ILE A 283 21.42 8.08 13.20
CA ILE A 283 19.97 8.36 13.21
C ILE A 283 19.25 7.24 12.45
N LYS A 284 18.26 6.63 13.09
CA LYS A 284 17.44 5.58 12.46
C LYS A 284 16.17 6.21 11.92
N ALA A 285 15.86 5.95 10.66
CA ALA A 285 14.65 6.43 10.03
C ALA A 285 13.93 5.28 9.33
N PHE A 286 12.60 5.34 9.27
CA PHE A 286 11.77 4.34 8.62
C PHE A 286 10.49 4.96 8.08
N ARG A 287 10.05 4.47 6.92
CA ARG A 287 8.81 4.86 6.27
C ARG A 287 7.83 3.68 6.32
N GLU A 288 6.65 3.93 6.87
CA GLU A 288 5.50 3.02 6.80
C GLU A 288 4.37 3.74 6.08
N LYS A 289 4.18 3.43 4.79
CA LYS A 289 3.22 4.14 3.92
C LYS A 289 3.43 5.66 4.01
N HIS A 290 2.38 6.42 4.29
CA HIS A 290 2.41 7.86 4.41
C HIS A 290 3.07 8.37 5.70
N MET A 291 3.49 7.50 6.62
CA MET A 291 4.10 7.92 7.89
C MET A 291 5.62 7.74 7.85
N PHE A 292 6.35 8.76 8.29
CA PHE A 292 7.81 8.75 8.36
C PHE A 292 8.29 8.99 9.78
N TYR A 293 9.19 8.13 10.23
CA TYR A 293 9.63 8.06 11.61
C TYR A 293 11.13 8.28 11.68
N ILE A 294 11.55 9.12 12.61
CA ILE A 294 12.97 9.33 12.92
C ILE A 294 13.15 9.07 14.42
N LEU A 295 13.95 8.07 14.75
CA LEU A 295 14.40 7.82 16.12
C LEU A 295 15.70 8.61 16.34
N ASP A 296 15.60 9.54 17.28
CA ASP A 296 16.68 10.41 17.72
C ASP A 296 16.91 10.25 19.23
N TYR A 297 17.91 10.96 19.75
CA TYR A 297 18.34 10.81 21.13
C TYR A 297 18.68 12.17 21.77
N GLU A 298 18.07 12.43 22.92
CA GLU A 298 18.31 13.66 23.68
C GLU A 298 19.09 13.38 24.94
N LYS A 299 20.08 14.22 25.26
CA LYS A 299 20.89 14.04 26.46
C LYS A 299 20.02 14.25 27.71
N VAL A 300 20.22 13.41 28.71
CA VAL A 300 19.55 13.51 30.01
C VAL A 300 20.50 14.13 31.03
N ASP A 301 19.98 15.04 31.85
CA ASP A 301 20.75 15.67 32.92
C ASP A 301 21.21 14.65 33.98
N GLY A 302 22.44 14.82 34.48
CA GLY A 302 23.02 14.01 35.55
C GLY A 302 24.41 13.44 35.22
N PRO A 303 24.94 12.54 36.07
CA PRO A 303 26.26 11.94 35.86
C PRO A 303 26.25 10.95 34.68
N GLY A 304 27.32 10.99 33.89
CA GLY A 304 27.53 10.14 32.71
C GLY A 304 26.91 10.69 31.43
N ASN A 305 27.33 10.14 30.28
CA ASN A 305 26.70 10.44 28.99
C ASN A 305 25.52 9.49 28.78
N ARG A 306 24.33 9.93 29.22
CA ARG A 306 23.07 9.20 29.08
C ARG A 306 22.10 9.94 28.17
N TYR A 307 21.30 9.19 27.43
CA TYR A 307 20.40 9.71 26.41
C TYR A 307 19.01 9.08 26.52
N LYS A 308 17.96 9.86 26.31
CA LYS A 308 16.58 9.38 26.19
C LYS A 308 16.22 9.26 24.71
N SER A 309 15.49 8.21 24.35
CA SER A 309 14.95 8.08 22.99
C SER A 309 13.83 9.09 22.75
N VAL A 310 13.86 9.69 21.56
CA VAL A 310 12.84 10.61 21.09
C VAL A 310 12.43 10.21 19.68
N LEU A 311 11.14 9.98 19.48
CA LEU A 311 10.58 9.64 18.19
C LEU A 311 9.94 10.88 17.55
N TYR A 312 10.40 11.22 16.36
CA TYR A 312 9.80 12.24 15.51
C TYR A 312 8.96 11.56 14.43
N ILE A 313 7.72 12.00 14.29
CA ILE A 313 6.73 11.39 13.39
C ILE A 313 6.24 12.47 12.42
N PHE A 314 6.33 12.18 11.14
CA PHE A 314 5.87 13.04 10.05
C PHE A 314 4.80 12.29 9.25
N ASP A 315 3.73 12.99 8.87
CA ASP A 315 2.81 12.53 7.85
C ASP A 315 3.27 13.06 6.50
N LEU A 316 3.74 12.20 5.60
CA LEU A 316 4.26 12.55 4.28
C LEU A 316 3.18 13.09 3.34
N ASN A 317 1.88 12.90 3.63
CA ASN A 317 0.81 13.61 2.92
C ASN A 317 0.73 15.09 3.35
N ASN A 318 1.20 15.41 4.55
CA ASN A 318 1.24 16.78 5.08
C ASN A 318 2.50 17.00 5.93
N PRO A 319 3.69 17.05 5.29
CA PRO A 319 4.97 16.91 6.00
C PRO A 319 5.32 18.11 6.87
N TYR A 320 4.54 19.20 6.84
CA TYR A 320 4.75 20.38 7.67
C TYR A 320 4.50 20.13 9.16
N LYS A 321 3.67 19.14 9.51
CA LYS A 321 3.34 18.84 10.91
C LYS A 321 4.14 17.65 11.41
N MET A 322 5.09 17.94 12.29
CA MET A 322 5.86 16.94 13.02
C MET A 322 5.26 16.74 14.42
N LYS A 323 5.13 15.48 14.83
CA LYS A 323 4.85 15.10 16.23
C LYS A 323 6.12 14.54 16.86
N LYS A 324 6.56 15.18 17.96
CA LYS A 324 7.67 14.71 18.81
C LYS A 324 7.10 13.91 19.96
N GLN A 325 7.65 12.73 20.24
CA GLN A 325 7.29 11.89 21.36
C GLN A 325 8.54 11.47 22.12
N GLU A 326 8.56 11.71 23.42
CA GLU A 326 9.58 11.15 24.30
C GLU A 326 9.22 9.71 24.67
N LEU A 327 10.20 8.83 24.61
CA LEU A 327 10.08 7.44 25.00
C LEU A 327 10.78 7.26 26.35
N ASP A 328 10.17 6.50 27.26
CA ASP A 328 10.75 6.18 28.56
C ASP A 328 11.83 5.08 28.43
N LEU A 329 12.83 5.36 27.60
CA LEU A 329 13.98 4.50 27.28
C LEU A 329 15.25 5.33 27.44
N ILE A 330 16.04 4.97 28.46
CA ILE A 330 17.32 5.62 28.78
C ILE A 330 18.47 4.71 28.38
N TRP A 331 19.43 5.30 27.66
CA TRP A 331 20.57 4.65 27.07
C TRP A 331 21.87 5.26 27.59
N ASN A 332 22.94 4.48 27.62
CA ASN A 332 24.28 5.03 27.73
C ASN A 332 24.80 5.37 26.33
N GLU A 333 25.76 6.29 26.24
CA GLU A 333 26.38 6.70 24.97
C GLU A 333 26.81 5.53 24.06
N GLY A 334 27.41 4.49 24.63
CA GLY A 334 27.85 3.31 23.87
C GLY A 334 26.69 2.47 23.32
N ASP A 335 25.52 2.51 23.94
CA ASP A 335 24.33 1.80 23.49
C ASP A 335 23.63 2.56 22.34
N VAL A 336 23.69 3.89 22.34
CA VAL A 336 23.11 4.72 21.27
C VAL A 336 23.94 4.67 19.98
N ASN A 337 25.25 4.51 20.12
CA ASN A 337 26.17 4.30 19.00
C ASN A 337 26.25 2.80 18.59
N ALA A 338 25.36 1.96 19.11
CA ALA A 338 25.30 0.55 18.74
C ALA A 338 24.59 0.34 17.40
N PHE A 339 24.82 -0.82 16.80
CA PHE A 339 24.22 -1.16 15.52
C PHE A 339 22.74 -1.48 15.71
N GLY A 340 21.84 -0.78 15.02
CA GLY A 340 20.40 -0.97 15.22
C GLY A 340 19.54 -0.45 14.07
N ASN A 341 18.24 -0.71 14.13
CA ASN A 341 17.25 -0.16 13.23
C ASN A 341 15.90 0.06 13.91
N ILE A 342 15.00 0.73 13.20
CA ILE A 342 13.59 0.74 13.54
C ILE A 342 12.78 0.10 12.42
N THR A 343 11.76 -0.66 12.79
CA THR A 343 10.80 -1.29 11.86
C THR A 343 9.39 -1.07 12.39
N ILE A 344 8.39 -1.03 11.51
CA ILE A 344 6.99 -0.94 11.91
C ILE A 344 6.23 -2.14 11.39
N GLU A 345 5.44 -2.77 12.25
CA GLU A 345 4.57 -3.90 11.90
C GLU A 345 3.34 -3.87 12.80
N ASP A 346 2.15 -4.12 12.26
CA ASP A 346 0.89 -4.15 13.01
C ASP A 346 0.67 -2.95 13.94
N ASN A 347 0.98 -1.75 13.44
CA ASN A 347 0.88 -0.49 14.17
C ASN A 347 1.72 -0.46 15.46
N LYS A 348 2.84 -1.17 15.46
CA LYS A 348 3.85 -1.16 16.51
C LYS A 348 5.18 -0.76 15.92
N LEU A 349 5.85 0.18 16.56
CA LEU A 349 7.24 0.51 16.31
C LEU A 349 8.12 -0.48 17.08
N PHE A 350 9.06 -1.09 16.37
CA PHE A 350 10.10 -1.90 16.95
C PHE A 350 11.43 -1.17 16.84
N ILE A 351 12.14 -1.05 17.95
CA ILE A 351 13.51 -0.55 18.02
C ILE A 351 14.39 -1.78 18.24
N ASN A 352 15.18 -2.14 17.24
CA ASN A 352 16.02 -3.33 17.27
C ASN A 352 17.48 -2.91 17.38
N GLU A 353 18.16 -3.32 18.44
CA GLU A 353 19.52 -2.92 18.77
C GLU A 353 20.41 -4.15 18.96
N ILE A 354 21.63 -4.09 18.46
CA ILE A 354 22.68 -5.10 18.60
C ILE A 354 23.85 -4.44 19.33
N SER A 355 24.07 -4.79 20.59
CA SER A 355 25.16 -4.21 21.38
C SER A 355 26.52 -4.73 20.93
N ASN A 356 27.50 -3.83 20.79
CA ASN A 356 28.87 -4.17 20.39
C ASN A 356 29.72 -4.85 21.47
N GLY A 357 29.21 -5.03 22.70
CA GLY A 357 30.02 -5.45 23.85
C GLY A 357 31.07 -4.40 24.23
N PHE A 358 31.44 -4.30 25.51
CA PHE A 358 32.38 -3.27 25.95
C PHE A 358 33.76 -3.50 25.33
N LEU A 359 34.26 -2.57 24.51
CA LEU A 359 35.56 -2.65 23.82
C LEU A 359 35.78 -3.94 23.00
N GLY A 360 34.69 -4.57 22.53
CA GLY A 360 34.77 -5.86 21.84
C GLY A 360 35.21 -7.03 22.74
N THR A 361 34.98 -6.93 24.06
CA THR A 361 35.38 -7.93 25.08
C THR A 361 34.20 -8.60 25.82
N GLY A 362 32.95 -8.40 25.37
CA GLY A 362 31.73 -8.95 26.01
C GLY A 362 30.77 -9.66 25.05
N ASP A 363 29.72 -10.29 25.59
CA ASP A 363 28.70 -10.98 24.80
C ASP A 363 27.90 -10.01 23.91
N VAL A 364 27.64 -10.39 22.64
CA VAL A 364 26.72 -9.66 21.76
C VAL A 364 25.29 -9.97 22.19
N SER A 365 24.47 -8.93 22.28
CA SER A 365 23.07 -9.05 22.70
C SER A 365 22.19 -8.34 21.69
N TYR A 366 21.09 -9.01 21.32
CA TYR A 366 20.01 -8.40 20.57
C TYR A 366 18.91 -7.96 21.52
N TYR A 367 18.47 -6.72 21.35
CA TYR A 367 17.37 -6.12 22.06
C TYR A 367 16.32 -5.69 21.05
N SER A 368 15.05 -5.97 21.37
CA SER A 368 13.92 -5.39 20.65
C SER A 368 12.98 -4.76 21.67
N TYR A 369 12.61 -3.51 21.42
CA TYR A 369 11.61 -2.76 22.18
C TYR A 369 10.40 -2.55 21.29
N SER A 370 9.19 -2.70 21.82
CA SER A 370 7.98 -2.45 21.04
C SER A 370 7.13 -1.34 21.65
N ILE A 371 6.66 -0.43 20.80
CA ILE A 371 5.87 0.75 21.16
C ILE A 371 4.61 0.73 20.32
N ASN A 372 3.45 0.89 20.96
CA ASN A 372 2.17 0.97 20.28
C ASN A 372 2.05 2.35 19.61
N LEU A 373 1.83 2.42 18.30
CA LEU A 373 1.77 3.72 17.62
C LEU A 373 0.46 4.50 17.85
N ASN A 374 -0.64 3.84 18.26
CA ASN A 374 -1.91 4.53 18.56
C ASN A 374 -1.82 5.42 19.80
N ASN A 375 -1.24 4.89 20.88
CA ASN A 375 -1.18 5.56 22.17
C ASN A 375 0.25 5.85 22.63
N LEU A 376 1.25 5.45 21.84
CA LEU A 376 2.69 5.64 22.08
C LEU A 376 3.18 5.03 23.40
N SER A 377 2.43 4.07 23.95
CA SER A 377 2.83 3.33 25.14
C SER A 377 3.84 2.24 24.78
N ILE A 378 4.85 2.07 25.63
CA ILE A 378 5.77 0.92 25.54
C ILE A 378 4.97 -0.35 25.84
N ILE A 379 4.94 -1.28 24.88
CA ILE A 379 4.24 -2.56 25.00
C ILE A 379 5.15 -3.59 25.68
N SER A 380 6.43 -3.62 25.32
CA SER A 380 7.41 -4.51 25.92
C SER A 380 8.73 -3.80 26.17
N SER A 381 9.27 -4.00 27.38
CA SER A 381 10.63 -3.58 27.74
C SER A 381 11.62 -4.71 27.47
N LYS A 382 12.65 -4.43 26.66
CA LYS A 382 13.91 -5.18 26.57
C LYS A 382 13.74 -6.71 26.58
N SER A 383 13.29 -7.32 25.49
CA SER A 383 13.44 -8.78 25.33
C SER A 383 14.91 -9.11 25.07
N TYR A 384 15.69 -9.25 26.15
CA TYR A 384 17.10 -9.64 26.09
C TYR A 384 17.23 -11.04 25.50
N ARG A 385 18.00 -11.17 24.43
CA ARG A 385 18.48 -12.47 23.96
C ARG A 385 19.99 -12.41 23.77
N LYS A 386 20.69 -13.13 24.65
CA LYS A 386 22.12 -13.35 24.55
C LYS A 386 22.42 -14.14 23.28
N ILE A 387 23.11 -13.53 22.34
CA ILE A 387 23.67 -14.24 21.20
C ILE A 387 25.02 -14.76 21.70
N ASN A 388 25.09 -16.03 22.12
CA ASN A 388 26.32 -16.66 22.61
C ASN A 388 27.36 -16.77 21.48
N MET A 389 28.14 -15.71 21.23
CA MET A 389 29.27 -15.70 20.30
C MET A 389 30.58 -15.48 21.06
N LYS A 390 31.67 -16.18 20.70
CA LYS A 390 32.96 -16.03 21.38
C LYS A 390 33.71 -14.84 20.80
N LEU A 391 34.56 -14.19 21.61
CA LEU A 391 35.31 -12.96 21.27
C LEU A 391 36.08 -12.97 19.94
N LYS A 392 36.55 -14.14 19.50
CA LYS A 392 37.24 -14.34 18.22
C LYS A 392 36.30 -14.24 17.01
N ASP A 393 35.01 -14.50 17.22
CA ASP A 393 33.92 -14.35 16.25
C ASP A 393 33.46 -12.88 16.15
N LEU A 394 33.96 -12.00 17.04
CA LEU A 394 33.52 -10.61 17.27
C LEU A 394 34.44 -9.56 16.62
N ARG A 395 35.72 -9.90 16.34
CA ARG A 395 36.56 -9.06 15.46
C ARG A 395 35.98 -8.96 14.04
N ALA A 396 35.09 -9.89 13.68
CA ALA A 396 34.38 -9.94 12.41
C ALA A 396 33.19 -8.96 12.34
N PHE A 397 32.36 -8.87 13.39
CA PHE A 397 31.19 -7.95 13.43
C PHE A 397 31.57 -6.45 13.50
N SER A 398 32.76 -6.12 14.00
CA SER A 398 33.19 -4.73 14.18
C SER A 398 34.20 -4.25 13.15
N ARG A 399 34.84 -5.17 12.39
CA ARG A 399 35.85 -4.82 11.39
C ARG A 399 35.90 -5.84 10.24
N ASN A 400 35.33 -5.41 9.12
CA ASN A 400 35.78 -5.68 7.74
C ASN A 400 35.30 -6.92 6.94
N GLU A 401 34.55 -7.91 7.43
CA GLU A 401 34.21 -9.05 6.55
C GLU A 401 32.81 -9.69 6.79
N ASN A 402 31.90 -9.46 5.83
CA ASN A 402 30.73 -10.30 5.50
C ASN A 402 29.60 -10.45 6.55
N ASP A 403 29.21 -9.41 7.27
CA ASP A 403 28.02 -9.49 8.13
C ASP A 403 26.74 -9.35 7.28
N CYS A 404 26.03 -10.47 7.08
CA CYS A 404 24.75 -10.47 6.38
C CYS A 404 23.64 -10.84 7.34
N PHE A 405 22.68 -9.93 7.48
CA PHE A 405 21.49 -10.15 8.30
C PHE A 405 20.28 -9.51 7.61
N SER A 406 19.09 -9.95 8.03
CA SER A 406 17.81 -9.41 7.59
C SER A 406 16.86 -9.49 8.77
N ILE A 407 16.11 -8.43 9.02
CA ILE A 407 14.99 -8.47 9.96
C ILE A 407 13.72 -8.69 9.16
N TYR A 408 12.94 -9.69 9.54
CA TYR A 408 11.68 -10.02 8.90
C TYR A 408 10.69 -10.56 9.93
N ARG A 409 9.45 -10.04 9.94
CA ARG A 409 8.42 -10.37 10.94
C ARG A 409 8.93 -10.38 12.38
N GLN A 410 9.58 -9.28 12.78
CA GLN A 410 10.21 -9.09 14.11
C GLN A 410 11.30 -10.11 14.48
N GLN A 411 11.85 -10.83 13.51
CA GLN A 411 12.90 -11.82 13.75
C GLN A 411 14.18 -11.43 13.03
N LEU A 412 15.28 -11.47 13.77
CA LEU A 412 16.62 -11.34 13.21
C LEU A 412 17.00 -12.66 12.56
N TYR A 413 17.37 -12.61 11.30
CA TYR A 413 18.04 -13.67 10.58
C TYR A 413 19.44 -13.22 10.26
N TYR A 414 20.43 -14.09 10.39
CA TYR A 414 21.83 -13.73 10.12
C TYR A 414 22.65 -14.91 9.65
N ILE A 415 23.71 -14.62 8.91
CA ILE A 415 24.79 -15.57 8.59
C ILE A 415 26.03 -15.10 9.36
N PRO A 416 26.61 -15.92 10.25
CA PRO A 416 27.85 -15.56 10.93
C PRO A 416 29.02 -15.58 9.93
N SER A 417 30.02 -14.69 10.11
CA SER A 417 31.16 -14.51 9.19
C SER A 417 31.96 -15.80 8.92
N TYR A 418 31.96 -16.78 9.85
CA TYR A 418 32.60 -18.10 9.68
C TYR A 418 31.63 -19.26 9.37
N GLY A 419 30.34 -18.97 9.20
CA GLY A 419 29.32 -19.94 8.83
C GLY A 419 29.39 -20.23 7.32
N ALA A 420 29.44 -21.50 6.94
CA ALA A 420 29.56 -21.96 5.55
C ALA A 420 28.29 -21.72 4.69
N GLY A 421 27.71 -20.52 4.77
CA GLY A 421 26.39 -20.20 4.23
C GLY A 421 25.27 -20.84 5.03
N GLU A 422 25.35 -20.83 6.36
CA GLU A 422 24.34 -21.36 7.26
C GLU A 422 23.52 -20.21 7.85
N LEU A 423 22.20 -20.27 7.70
CA LEU A 423 21.28 -19.23 8.18
C LEU A 423 20.85 -19.50 9.62
N PHE A 424 20.97 -18.50 10.48
CA PHE A 424 20.60 -18.57 11.89
C PHE A 424 19.47 -17.61 12.23
N ASN A 425 18.77 -17.93 13.32
CA ASN A 425 17.82 -17.06 14.01
C ASN A 425 18.10 -17.17 15.51
N PRO A 426 18.08 -16.07 16.31
CA PRO A 426 18.37 -16.11 17.74
C PRO A 426 17.48 -17.03 18.58
N LYS A 427 16.37 -17.55 18.04
CA LYS A 427 15.51 -18.55 18.67
C LYS A 427 16.07 -19.97 18.59
N SER A 428 17.05 -20.24 17.72
CA SER A 428 17.59 -21.58 17.47
C SER A 428 19.05 -21.69 17.88
N PHE A 429 19.42 -22.81 18.52
CA PHE A 429 20.82 -23.16 18.81
C PHE A 429 21.55 -23.76 17.61
N TYR A 430 20.80 -24.22 16.61
CA TYR A 430 21.32 -24.85 15.39
C TYR A 430 20.99 -23.99 14.16
N PRO A 431 21.78 -24.06 13.09
CA PRO A 431 21.42 -23.39 11.84
C PRO A 431 20.04 -23.86 11.37
N MET A 432 19.21 -22.93 10.91
CA MET A 432 17.91 -23.24 10.35
C MET A 432 18.09 -24.07 9.08
N PHE A 433 18.94 -23.58 8.16
CA PHE A 433 19.23 -24.23 6.89
C PHE A 433 20.68 -23.96 6.45
N LYS A 434 21.22 -24.86 5.63
CA LYS A 434 22.48 -24.64 4.92
C LYS A 434 22.17 -24.20 3.50
N ILE A 435 22.36 -22.91 3.23
CA ILE A 435 22.02 -22.26 1.95
C ILE A 435 23.27 -22.01 1.08
N GLY A 436 24.48 -21.97 1.65
CA GLY A 436 25.74 -21.88 0.89
C GLY A 436 26.00 -20.51 0.24
N MET A 437 25.74 -19.41 0.96
CA MET A 437 25.60 -18.05 0.41
C MET A 437 26.45 -17.02 1.14
N LYS A 438 26.81 -15.93 0.46
CA LYS A 438 27.59 -14.80 1.01
C LYS A 438 26.70 -13.74 1.64
N SER A 439 25.52 -13.52 1.08
CA SER A 439 24.57 -12.51 1.52
C SER A 439 23.16 -12.85 1.15
N PHE A 440 22.20 -12.24 1.85
CA PHE A 440 20.79 -12.46 1.65
C PHE A 440 19.95 -11.28 2.11
N LYS A 441 18.72 -11.22 1.58
CA LYS A 441 17.60 -10.43 2.10
C LYS A 441 16.37 -11.32 2.20
N ILE A 442 15.45 -10.96 3.09
CA ILE A 442 14.20 -11.69 3.29
C ILE A 442 13.02 -10.78 2.98
N ALA A 443 12.10 -11.29 2.16
CA ALA A 443 10.82 -10.67 1.87
C ALA A 443 9.82 -11.76 1.49
N SER A 444 8.54 -11.54 1.77
CA SER A 444 7.46 -12.39 1.21
C SER A 444 7.65 -13.89 1.49
N ASP A 445 8.09 -14.19 2.72
CA ASP A 445 8.45 -15.51 3.23
C ASP A 445 9.52 -16.25 2.38
N LYS A 446 10.36 -15.49 1.65
CA LYS A 446 11.45 -15.99 0.80
C LYS A 446 12.78 -15.37 1.18
N ILE A 447 13.85 -16.14 0.98
CA ILE A 447 15.24 -15.73 1.13
C ILE A 447 15.83 -15.50 -0.26
N PHE A 448 16.18 -14.26 -0.57
CA PHE A 448 16.86 -13.86 -1.80
C PHE A 448 18.34 -13.77 -1.52
N ALA A 449 19.14 -14.61 -2.14
CA ALA A 449 20.50 -14.75 -1.69
C ALA A 449 21.51 -14.97 -2.80
N VAL A 450 22.73 -14.55 -2.51
CA VAL A 450 23.85 -14.52 -3.44
C VAL A 450 24.81 -15.67 -3.14
N PRO A 451 24.96 -16.66 -4.04
CA PRO A 451 25.74 -17.87 -3.78
C PRO A 451 27.24 -17.62 -3.61
N LEU A 452 27.94 -18.53 -2.91
CA LEU A 452 29.37 -18.39 -2.56
C LEU A 452 30.37 -18.31 -3.73
N LYS A 453 30.00 -18.72 -4.95
CA LYS A 453 30.91 -18.82 -6.10
C LYS A 453 30.97 -17.49 -6.89
N GLY A 454 32.06 -16.74 -6.75
CA GLY A 454 32.36 -15.52 -7.53
C GLY A 454 32.95 -14.40 -6.66
N ASN A 455 33.69 -13.44 -7.24
CA ASN A 455 34.22 -12.28 -6.50
C ASN A 455 33.16 -11.21 -6.16
N GLN A 456 31.87 -11.51 -6.33
CA GLN A 456 30.79 -10.66 -5.84
C GLN A 456 30.96 -10.48 -4.32
N ARG A 457 31.28 -9.25 -3.93
CA ARG A 457 31.35 -8.80 -2.54
C ARG A 457 30.22 -7.81 -2.30
N ASN A 458 29.65 -7.89 -1.09
CA ASN A 458 28.54 -7.10 -0.60
C ASN A 458 28.64 -5.61 -0.91
N VAL A 459 27.50 -5.04 -1.28
CA VAL A 459 27.17 -3.68 -0.92
C VAL A 459 25.77 -3.72 -0.33
N ASP A 460 25.72 -3.92 0.98
CA ASP A 460 24.53 -3.63 1.79
C ASP A 460 24.38 -2.10 1.80
N GLY A 461 23.88 -1.55 0.69
CA GLY A 461 23.57 -0.14 0.54
C GLY A 461 22.26 0.12 1.27
N GLY A 462 22.39 0.40 2.57
CA GLY A 462 21.26 0.49 3.47
C GLY A 462 20.25 1.58 3.09
N LEU A 463 19.00 1.17 2.94
CA LEU A 463 17.83 2.02 3.18
C LEU A 463 17.22 1.83 4.57
N TYR A 464 17.49 0.69 5.21
CA TYR A 464 16.76 0.30 6.42
C TYR A 464 17.65 -0.24 7.54
N PHE A 465 18.97 -0.16 7.36
CA PHE A 465 19.93 -0.58 8.36
C PHE A 465 21.09 0.38 8.31
N GLY A 466 21.48 0.91 9.47
CA GLY A 466 22.49 1.96 9.59
C GLY A 466 23.73 1.67 8.74
N SER A 467 24.28 2.74 8.17
CA SER A 467 25.71 3.02 8.33
C SER A 467 26.58 1.76 8.40
N SER A 468 26.69 1.02 7.28
CA SER A 468 27.92 0.28 7.06
C SER A 468 29.03 1.33 7.03
N LEU A 469 29.76 1.40 8.14
CA LEU A 469 30.63 2.50 8.57
C LEU A 469 31.94 2.60 7.77
N PHE A 470 32.12 1.79 6.73
CA PHE A 470 33.32 1.85 5.92
C PHE A 470 32.95 1.69 4.46
N PRO A 471 33.17 2.72 3.61
CA PRO A 471 33.74 2.41 2.32
C PRO A 471 34.89 1.44 2.54
N LEU A 472 34.81 0.26 1.95
CA LEU A 472 36.04 -0.42 1.62
C LEU A 472 36.79 0.55 0.69
N ARG A 473 37.70 1.37 1.25
CA ARG A 473 38.65 2.24 0.51
C ARG A 473 39.41 1.46 -0.59
N ASN A 474 39.33 0.13 -0.56
CA ASN A 474 39.93 -0.79 -1.50
C ASN A 474 38.97 -1.38 -2.56
N ILE A 475 37.70 -0.97 -2.70
CA ILE A 475 36.86 -1.47 -3.82
C ILE A 475 37.54 -1.17 -5.17
N TYR A 476 38.18 0.01 -5.29
CA TYR A 476 38.90 0.41 -6.50
C TYR A 476 40.03 -0.53 -6.93
N SER A 477 40.69 -1.27 -6.03
CA SER A 477 41.82 -2.14 -6.38
C SER A 477 41.42 -3.57 -6.78
N PHE A 478 40.19 -4.00 -6.51
CA PHE A 478 39.75 -5.40 -6.70
C PHE A 478 38.82 -5.63 -7.92
N LEU A 479 38.40 -4.55 -8.60
CA LEU A 479 37.42 -4.55 -9.70
C LEU A 479 37.96 -4.95 -11.09
N LYS A 480 39.18 -5.50 -11.21
CA LYS A 480 39.88 -5.67 -12.51
C LYS A 480 39.74 -7.02 -13.22
N ASN A 481 39.04 -8.01 -12.67
CA ASN A 481 39.04 -9.37 -13.26
C ASN A 481 37.66 -9.76 -13.83
N GLU A 482 37.52 -9.66 -15.16
CA GLU A 482 36.35 -10.03 -15.99
C GLU A 482 35.97 -11.54 -16.01
N LYS A 483 36.42 -12.35 -15.04
CA LYS A 483 36.19 -13.82 -15.04
C LYS A 483 35.10 -14.30 -14.09
N ASP A 484 34.31 -13.39 -13.52
CA ASP A 484 33.23 -13.77 -12.60
C ASP A 484 32.04 -14.36 -13.34
N LYS A 485 31.65 -15.57 -12.94
CA LYS A 485 30.44 -16.23 -13.42
C LYS A 485 29.20 -15.41 -13.08
N GLU A 486 28.25 -15.46 -14.00
CA GLU A 486 26.97 -14.74 -14.03
C GLU A 486 26.24 -14.79 -12.68
N GLY A 487 25.71 -13.63 -12.26
CA GLY A 487 25.12 -13.43 -10.94
C GLY A 487 23.69 -13.90 -10.87
N GLU A 488 23.46 -15.15 -10.50
CA GLU A 488 22.12 -15.68 -10.19
C GLU A 488 21.77 -15.38 -8.73
N ILE A 489 20.60 -14.77 -8.48
CA ILE A 489 20.02 -14.72 -7.12
C ILE A 489 19.23 -16.01 -6.92
N ALA A 490 19.70 -16.87 -6.03
CA ALA A 490 18.96 -18.07 -5.66
C ALA A 490 17.91 -17.71 -4.60
N VAL A 491 16.68 -18.18 -4.82
CA VAL A 491 15.52 -17.90 -3.97
C VAL A 491 15.16 -19.16 -3.20
N PHE A 492 15.04 -19.06 -1.88
CA PHE A 492 14.67 -20.17 -0.99
C PHE A 492 13.40 -19.84 -0.22
N ASP A 493 12.62 -20.85 0.11
CA ASP A 493 11.48 -20.74 1.02
C ASP A 493 11.99 -20.58 2.45
N LEU A 494 11.52 -19.54 3.16
CA LEU A 494 12.00 -19.25 4.53
C LEU A 494 11.58 -20.31 5.55
N ASN A 495 10.47 -21.01 5.32
CA ASN A 495 9.92 -21.97 6.28
C ASN A 495 10.55 -23.35 6.16
N THR A 496 10.91 -23.75 4.93
CA THR A 496 11.42 -25.09 4.62
C THR A 496 12.90 -25.10 4.28
N GLY A 497 13.47 -23.94 3.89
CA GLY A 497 14.85 -23.84 3.41
C GLY A 497 15.08 -24.43 2.03
N ASN A 498 14.02 -24.88 1.35
CA ASN A 498 14.10 -25.44 0.01
C ASN A 498 14.31 -24.33 -1.02
N LYS A 499 15.16 -24.59 -2.02
CA LYS A 499 15.32 -23.70 -3.15
C LYS A 499 14.05 -23.70 -4.00
N ILE A 500 13.53 -22.51 -4.29
CA ILE A 500 12.32 -22.28 -5.10
C ILE A 500 12.69 -21.95 -6.54
N ALA A 501 13.67 -21.06 -6.75
CA ALA A 501 14.00 -20.53 -8.06
C ALA A 501 15.43 -19.96 -8.13
N ASP A 502 15.86 -19.65 -9.36
CA ASP A 502 17.00 -18.78 -9.65
C ASP A 502 16.50 -17.59 -10.46
N LEU A 503 16.79 -16.37 -10.02
CA LEU A 503 16.47 -15.18 -10.79
C LEU A 503 17.56 -14.94 -11.83
N PRO A 504 17.20 -14.74 -13.11
CA PRO A 504 18.15 -14.43 -14.17
C PRO A 504 18.56 -12.96 -14.06
N THR A 505 19.47 -12.65 -13.13
CA THR A 505 20.00 -11.31 -12.94
C THR A 505 21.32 -11.12 -13.70
N PRO A 506 21.51 -10.00 -14.44
CA PRO A 506 22.83 -9.60 -14.87
C PRO A 506 23.76 -9.43 -13.66
N PRO A 507 25.09 -9.46 -13.83
CA PRO A 507 26.02 -9.09 -12.76
C PRO A 507 25.63 -7.76 -12.15
N PHE A 508 25.44 -7.76 -10.83
CA PHE A 508 25.05 -6.60 -10.03
C PHE A 508 26.05 -6.40 -8.90
N TYR A 509 26.05 -5.20 -8.36
CA TYR A 509 26.92 -4.80 -7.25
C TYR A 509 26.11 -4.39 -6.02
N PHE A 510 24.82 -4.13 -6.20
CA PHE A 510 23.88 -3.81 -5.14
C PHE A 510 22.66 -4.71 -5.23
N MET A 511 22.18 -5.15 -4.07
CA MET A 511 20.94 -5.89 -3.90
C MET A 511 20.31 -5.46 -2.58
N ASN A 512 19.06 -5.03 -2.62
CA ASN A 512 18.30 -4.75 -1.41
C ASN A 512 16.82 -5.12 -1.58
N VAL A 513 16.13 -5.32 -0.47
CA VAL A 513 14.67 -5.40 -0.43
C VAL A 513 14.15 -4.07 0.12
N VAL A 514 13.24 -3.46 -0.62
CA VAL A 514 12.57 -2.22 -0.25
C VAL A 514 11.08 -2.45 -0.32
N ASP A 515 10.40 -2.36 0.82
CA ASP A 515 8.99 -2.75 0.95
C ASP A 515 8.80 -4.22 0.47
N ARG A 516 8.08 -4.43 -0.64
CA ARG A 516 7.87 -5.75 -1.28
C ARG A 516 8.76 -6.01 -2.49
N TYR A 517 9.70 -5.14 -2.80
CA TYR A 517 10.47 -5.18 -4.05
C TYR A 517 11.92 -5.56 -3.81
N LEU A 518 12.43 -6.48 -4.62
CA LEU A 518 13.85 -6.75 -4.70
C LEU A 518 14.45 -5.84 -5.77
N VAL A 519 15.39 -5.00 -5.36
CA VAL A 519 16.09 -4.06 -6.24
C VAL A 519 17.53 -4.52 -6.40
N THR A 520 17.98 -4.67 -7.64
CA THR A 520 19.39 -4.89 -7.96
C THR A 520 19.92 -3.77 -8.83
N ALA A 521 21.18 -3.43 -8.67
CA ALA A 521 21.80 -2.39 -9.49
C ALA A 521 23.21 -2.75 -9.92
N ARG A 522 23.55 -2.39 -11.15
CA ARG A 522 24.89 -2.50 -11.71
C ARG A 522 25.40 -1.14 -12.19
N VAL A 523 26.68 -0.86 -11.96
CA VAL A 523 27.33 0.31 -12.55
C VAL A 523 27.58 0.08 -14.04
N GLY A 524 27.55 1.19 -14.77
CA GLY A 524 27.90 1.29 -16.17
C GLY A 524 29.40 1.22 -16.41
N LEU A 525 29.79 1.40 -17.66
CA LEU A 525 31.19 1.48 -18.08
C LEU A 525 31.44 2.81 -18.79
N LYS A 526 32.51 3.49 -18.41
CA LYS A 526 33.03 4.65 -19.13
C LYS A 526 34.43 4.34 -19.65
N ARG A 527 34.60 4.36 -20.97
CA ARG A 527 35.87 4.08 -21.63
C ARG A 527 36.67 5.36 -21.84
N GLU A 528 37.99 5.22 -22.01
CA GLU A 528 38.90 6.35 -22.27
C GLU A 528 38.58 7.07 -23.59
N ASP A 529 37.98 6.36 -24.56
CA ASP A 529 37.52 6.90 -25.84
C ASP A 529 36.22 7.74 -25.74
N GLY A 530 35.67 7.91 -24.53
CA GLY A 530 34.44 8.65 -24.29
C GLY A 530 33.16 7.83 -24.46
N THR A 531 33.24 6.55 -24.83
CA THR A 531 32.07 5.66 -24.93
C THR A 531 31.52 5.35 -23.55
N GLU A 532 30.23 5.58 -23.36
CA GLU A 532 29.52 5.35 -22.11
C GLU A 532 28.42 4.29 -22.27
N LYS A 533 28.45 3.29 -21.40
CA LYS A 533 27.36 2.34 -21.19
C LYS A 533 26.71 2.67 -19.84
N PRO A 534 25.43 3.07 -19.78
CA PRO A 534 24.79 3.46 -18.52
C PRO A 534 24.75 2.31 -17.50
N GLY A 535 24.63 2.69 -16.22
CA GLY A 535 24.30 1.74 -15.18
C GLY A 535 22.86 1.24 -15.34
N GLU A 536 22.55 0.11 -14.72
CA GLU A 536 21.24 -0.52 -14.85
C GLU A 536 20.69 -0.91 -13.48
N ILE A 537 19.44 -0.56 -13.22
CA ILE A 537 18.67 -0.98 -12.06
C ILE A 537 17.59 -1.95 -12.52
N SER A 538 17.45 -3.08 -11.82
CA SER A 538 16.37 -4.04 -12.05
C SER A 538 15.51 -4.15 -10.80
N ILE A 539 14.19 -4.20 -11.01
CA ILE A 539 13.21 -4.31 -9.93
C ILE A 539 12.42 -5.59 -10.15
N TRP A 540 12.26 -6.35 -9.07
CA TRP A 540 11.57 -7.62 -9.06
C TRP A 540 10.50 -7.63 -7.98
N ASP A 541 9.36 -8.23 -8.27
CA ASP A 541 8.34 -8.48 -7.26
C ASP A 541 8.75 -9.68 -6.39
N THR A 542 8.80 -9.52 -5.07
CA THR A 542 9.25 -10.62 -4.19
C THR A 542 8.19 -11.69 -3.95
N ASP A 543 6.91 -11.44 -4.26
CA ASP A 543 5.86 -12.44 -4.21
C ASP A 543 5.92 -13.35 -5.44
N THR A 544 5.86 -12.74 -6.64
CA THR A 544 5.74 -13.45 -7.92
C THR A 544 7.07 -13.83 -8.56
N LEU A 545 8.17 -13.22 -8.11
CA LEU A 545 9.52 -13.35 -8.68
C LEU A 545 9.65 -12.79 -10.10
N GLU A 546 8.65 -12.06 -10.60
CA GLU A 546 8.69 -11.43 -11.91
C GLU A 546 9.59 -10.19 -11.94
N LYS A 547 10.33 -10.01 -13.03
CA LYS A 547 11.05 -8.76 -13.30
C LYS A 547 10.06 -7.69 -13.74
N LEU A 548 9.89 -6.65 -12.94
CA LEU A 548 8.94 -5.57 -13.20
C LEU A 548 9.51 -4.50 -14.14
N SER A 549 10.78 -4.14 -13.95
CA SER A 549 11.42 -3.08 -14.74
C SER A 549 12.93 -3.25 -14.83
N THR A 550 13.50 -2.66 -15.88
CA THR A 550 14.94 -2.47 -16.07
C THR A 550 15.19 -1.03 -16.49
N ILE A 551 15.83 -0.25 -15.64
CA ILE A 551 16.01 1.20 -15.81
C ILE A 551 17.47 1.47 -16.07
N GLN A 552 17.76 2.18 -17.15
CA GLN A 552 19.11 2.67 -17.42
C GLN A 552 19.30 4.00 -16.69
N VAL A 553 20.37 4.09 -15.89
CA VAL A 553 20.75 5.29 -15.15
C VAL A 553 22.01 5.88 -15.79
N PRO A 554 21.87 6.95 -16.59
CA PRO A 554 23.02 7.64 -17.17
C PRO A 554 23.96 8.15 -16.09
N GLY A 555 25.26 8.04 -16.31
CA GLY A 555 26.26 8.58 -15.38
C GLY A 555 26.62 7.71 -14.18
N LEU A 556 25.87 6.63 -13.91
CA LEU A 556 26.17 5.67 -12.83
C LEU A 556 27.37 4.79 -13.21
N PHE A 557 28.58 5.35 -13.23
CA PHE A 557 29.82 4.64 -13.58
C PHE A 557 30.61 4.18 -12.36
N ASP A 558 30.20 4.58 -11.16
CA ASP A 558 30.85 4.25 -9.91
C ASP A 558 29.85 4.04 -8.77
N TRP A 559 30.31 3.29 -7.78
CA TRP A 559 29.66 3.22 -6.47
C TRP A 559 30.24 4.31 -5.59
N SER A 560 29.56 5.45 -5.55
CA SER A 560 29.83 6.52 -4.58
C SER A 560 28.78 6.49 -3.47
N TYR A 561 29.03 7.16 -2.34
CA TYR A 561 28.02 7.33 -1.29
C TYR A 561 26.83 8.18 -1.73
N GLU A 562 26.88 8.73 -2.93
CA GLU A 562 25.86 9.64 -3.43
C GLU A 562 24.75 8.90 -4.18
N PHE A 563 24.72 7.57 -4.13
CA PHE A 563 23.69 6.73 -4.72
C PHE A 563 22.79 6.11 -3.64
N ASP A 564 21.48 6.26 -3.78
CA ASP A 564 20.49 5.53 -2.99
C ASP A 564 19.17 5.36 -3.78
N ILE A 565 18.32 4.42 -3.39
CA ILE A 565 17.04 4.13 -4.08
C ILE A 565 15.95 3.93 -3.04
N ASP A 566 14.74 4.46 -3.18
CA ASP A 566 13.60 3.98 -2.36
C ASP A 566 12.41 3.62 -3.26
N VAL A 567 11.56 2.71 -2.78
CA VAL A 567 10.35 2.27 -3.49
C VAL A 567 9.17 2.34 -2.54
N SER A 568 8.11 3.02 -2.94
CA SER A 568 6.82 3.03 -2.24
C SER A 568 5.71 2.86 -3.25
N ASP A 569 4.83 1.89 -2.99
CA ASP A 569 3.67 1.61 -3.83
C ASP A 569 4.09 1.44 -5.30
N ASP A 570 3.73 2.38 -6.18
CA ASP A 570 4.07 2.36 -7.60
C ASP A 570 5.12 3.38 -8.01
N LYS A 571 5.85 3.96 -7.05
CA LYS A 571 6.92 4.93 -7.27
C LYS A 571 8.26 4.41 -6.78
N MET A 572 9.28 4.65 -7.58
CA MET A 572 10.68 4.45 -7.20
C MET A 572 11.43 5.76 -7.37
N ALA A 573 12.17 6.17 -6.34
CA ALA A 573 13.09 7.29 -6.42
C ALA A 573 14.53 6.80 -6.41
N ILE A 574 15.37 7.34 -7.29
CA ILE A 574 16.80 7.08 -7.38
C ILE A 574 17.51 8.40 -7.11
N LEU A 575 18.28 8.46 -6.03
CA LEU A 575 19.24 9.52 -5.77
C LEU A 575 20.58 9.15 -6.40
N TYR A 576 21.14 10.01 -7.23
CA TYR A 576 22.52 9.92 -7.70
C TYR A 576 23.16 11.30 -7.71
N LYS A 577 24.25 11.48 -6.98
CA LYS A 577 24.91 12.79 -6.78
C LYS A 577 23.90 13.77 -6.19
N ASP A 578 23.60 14.85 -6.90
CA ASP A 578 22.63 15.88 -6.52
C ASP A 578 21.31 15.76 -7.27
N GLN A 579 21.06 14.65 -7.99
CA GLN A 579 19.83 14.43 -8.74
C GLN A 579 19.01 13.31 -8.14
N VAL A 580 17.72 13.57 -7.99
CA VAL A 580 16.70 12.55 -7.74
C VAL A 580 15.91 12.32 -9.02
N PHE A 581 15.79 11.08 -9.44
CA PHE A 581 14.92 10.64 -10.53
C PHE A 581 13.78 9.81 -9.96
N VAL A 582 12.53 10.14 -10.29
CA VAL A 582 11.36 9.40 -9.82
C VAL A 582 10.70 8.71 -11.00
N TYR A 583 10.55 7.39 -10.88
CA TYR A 583 9.91 6.52 -11.85
C TYR A 583 8.61 5.95 -11.29
N GLY A 584 7.60 5.75 -12.13
CA GLY A 584 6.32 5.20 -11.68
C GLY A 584 5.20 5.26 -12.73
N SER A 585 3.99 4.87 -12.32
CA SER A 585 2.76 4.96 -13.13
C SER A 585 1.89 6.17 -12.82
#